data_AF-A0A0D8X7J6-F1
#
_entry.id   AF-A0A0D8X7J6-F1
#
_cell.length_a   1.000
_cell.length_b   1.000
_cell.length_c   1.000
_cell.angle_alpha   90.00
_cell.angle_beta   90.00
_cell.angle_gamma   90.00
#
_symmetry.space_group_name_H-M   'P 1'
#
loop_
_entity.id
_entity.type
_entity.pdbx_description
1 polymer ?
#
loop_
_entity_poly.entity_id
_entity_poly.type
_entity_poly.pdbx_seq_one_letter_code
_entity_poly.pdbx_strand_id
1 'polypeptide(L)'
;MPPTVEAEFDANVIEQVRSQVSDILHPRYDTYFNILRWLKSYEFNVSKTVYNLRKHLKFRKERHLDEDARGLQRSAVAAEYAPISIVGPNRKGGDRLIVVDQCGK
;
A
#
# COMPACT_ATOMS: atom_id res chain seq x y z
N MET A 1 22.47 18.05 4.62
CA MET A 1 21.48 19.14 4.56
C MET A 1 20.71 19.11 5.86
N PRO A 2 20.51 20.25 6.54
CA PRO A 2 19.54 20.32 7.62
C PRO A 2 18.16 19.92 7.06
N PRO A 3 17.32 19.23 7.85
CA PRO A 3 15.97 18.89 7.41
C PRO A 3 15.22 20.19 7.09
N THR A 4 14.54 20.22 5.95
CA THR A 4 13.67 21.34 5.57
C THR A 4 12.40 21.30 6.44
N VAL A 5 11.76 22.45 6.65
CA VAL A 5 10.50 22.57 7.43
C VAL A 5 9.42 21.59 6.92
N GLU A 6 9.39 21.30 5.62
CA GLU A 6 8.51 20.30 5.01
C GLU A 6 8.83 18.86 5.47
N ALA A 7 10.12 18.51 5.60
CA ALA A 7 10.54 17.18 6.05
C ALA A 7 10.23 16.96 7.55
N GLU A 8 10.34 18.00 8.37
CA GLU A 8 9.97 17.95 9.79
C GLU A 8 8.44 17.86 9.97
N PHE A 9 7.68 18.59 9.15
CA PHE A 9 6.22 18.49 9.11
C PHE A 9 5.76 17.08 8.73
N ASP A 10 6.34 16.51 7.67
CA ASP A 10 6.03 15.16 7.21
C ASP A 10 6.32 14.11 8.30
N ALA A 11 7.46 14.23 8.99
CA ALA A 11 7.84 13.30 10.05
C ALA A 11 6.87 13.32 11.24
N ASN A 12 6.43 14.51 11.67
CA ASN A 12 5.49 14.64 12.79
C ASN A 12 4.13 14.00 12.46
N VAL A 13 3.59 14.31 11.28
CA VAL A 13 2.28 13.80 10.84
C VAL A 13 2.31 12.28 10.63
N ILE A 14 3.44 11.73 10.17
CA ILE A 14 3.64 10.28 10.05
C ILE A 14 3.59 9.58 11.41
N GLU A 15 4.28 10.10 12.43
CA GLU A 15 4.25 9.49 13.76
C GLU A 15 2.87 9.59 14.41
N GLN A 16 2.12 10.67 14.15
CA GLN A 16 0.72 10.79 14.59
C GLN A 16 -0.19 9.72 13.97
N VAL A 17 -0.01 9.40 12.69
CA VAL A 17 -0.77 8.30 12.06
C VAL A 17 -0.28 6.96 12.57
N ARG A 18 1.05 6.75 12.66
CA ARG A 18 1.67 5.48 13.10
C ARG A 18 1.15 5.09 14.48
N SER A 19 1.21 6.00 15.45
CA SER A 19 0.76 5.75 16.82
C SER A 19 -0.70 5.31 16.87
N GLN A 20 -1.58 5.92 16.07
CA GLN A 20 -3.02 5.62 16.05
C GLN A 20 -3.42 4.29 15.37
N VAL A 21 -2.52 3.68 14.60
CA VAL A 21 -2.77 2.39 13.92
C VAL A 21 -1.83 1.27 14.37
N SER A 22 -0.93 1.56 15.30
CA SER A 22 0.14 0.67 15.77
C SER A 22 -0.36 -0.67 16.32
N ASP A 23 -1.58 -0.71 16.87
CA ASP A 23 -2.26 -1.91 17.37
C ASP A 23 -2.53 -2.97 16.30
N ILE A 24 -2.66 -2.56 15.03
CA ILE A 24 -3.00 -3.45 13.91
C ILE A 24 -2.03 -3.34 12.73
N LEU A 25 -0.99 -2.51 12.85
CA LEU A 25 0.01 -2.33 11.82
C LEU A 25 1.00 -3.49 11.84
N HIS A 26 1.06 -4.23 10.73
CA HIS A 26 2.03 -5.32 10.61
C HIS A 26 3.46 -4.76 10.43
N PRO A 27 4.49 -5.29 11.13
CA PRO A 27 5.86 -4.74 11.12
C PRO A 27 6.46 -4.55 9.73
N ARG A 28 6.15 -5.46 8.80
CA ARG A 28 6.57 -5.36 7.38
C ARG A 28 6.12 -4.07 6.68
N TYR A 29 5.00 -3.49 7.10
CA TYR A 29 4.48 -2.25 6.50
C TYR A 29 4.74 -1.02 7.35
N ASP A 30 5.31 -1.17 8.55
CA ASP A 30 5.68 -0.05 9.41
C ASP A 30 6.95 0.64 8.88
N THR A 31 6.78 1.35 7.78
CA THR A 31 7.84 2.12 7.11
C THR A 31 7.35 3.54 6.86
N TYR A 32 8.28 4.47 6.89
CA TYR A 32 8.04 5.88 6.56
C TYR A 32 7.23 6.04 5.26
N PHE A 33 7.68 5.40 4.18
CA PHE A 33 7.06 5.52 2.86
C PHE A 33 5.65 4.94 2.78
N ASN A 34 5.35 3.88 3.54
CA ASN A 34 3.99 3.31 3.52
C ASN A 34 2.99 4.27 4.15
N ILE A 35 3.32 4.87 5.30
CA ILE A 35 2.44 5.83 5.97
C ILE A 35 2.33 7.10 5.13
N LEU A 36 3.44 7.58 4.57
CA LEU A 36 3.47 8.74 3.68
C LEU A 36 2.58 8.55 2.45
N ARG A 37 2.51 7.33 1.87
CA ARG A 37 1.62 7.04 0.74
C ARG A 37 0.16 7.31 1.09
N TRP A 38 -0.29 6.84 2.26
CA TRP A 38 -1.65 7.04 2.72
C TRP A 38 -1.95 8.50 3.03
N LEU A 39 -1.02 9.21 3.67
CA LEU A 39 -1.15 10.64 3.93
C LEU A 39 -1.29 11.44 2.62
N LYS A 40 -0.44 11.18 1.62
CA LYS A 40 -0.53 11.84 0.32
C LYS A 40 -1.86 11.57 -0.39
N SER A 41 -2.40 10.36 -0.29
CA SER A 41 -3.71 10.01 -0.86
C SER A 41 -4.89 10.76 -0.24
N TYR A 42 -4.72 11.31 0.96
CA TYR A 42 -5.76 12.07 1.68
C TYR A 42 -5.32 13.48 2.04
N GLU A 43 -4.42 14.08 1.24
CA GLU A 43 -4.00 15.48 1.38
C GLU A 43 -3.50 15.82 2.79
N PHE A 44 -2.75 14.89 3.39
CA PHE A 44 -2.23 14.98 4.76
C PHE A 44 -3.30 15.12 5.86
N ASN A 45 -4.56 14.80 5.56
CA ASN A 45 -5.62 14.76 6.56
C ASN A 45 -5.47 13.50 7.45
N VAL A 46 -4.97 13.69 8.68
CA VAL A 46 -4.69 12.62 9.64
C VAL A 46 -5.93 11.76 9.91
N SER A 47 -7.07 12.37 10.23
CA SER A 47 -8.28 11.63 10.59
C SER A 47 -8.81 10.75 9.44
N LYS A 48 -8.87 11.29 8.21
CA LYS A 48 -9.25 10.52 7.01
C LYS A 48 -8.24 9.41 6.72
N THR A 49 -6.95 9.70 6.89
CA THR A 49 -5.87 8.73 6.69
C THR A 49 -6.00 7.57 7.67
N VAL A 50 -6.12 7.83 8.96
CA VAL A 50 -6.27 6.81 10.01
C VAL A 50 -7.51 5.96 9.76
N TYR A 51 -8.66 6.58 9.45
CA TYR A 51 -9.91 5.86 9.17
C TYR A 51 -9.74 4.86 8.01
N ASN A 52 -9.23 5.31 6.87
CA ASN A 52 -9.07 4.47 5.68
C ASN A 52 -7.94 3.45 5.83
N LEU A 53 -6.83 3.82 6.47
CA LEU A 53 -5.72 2.91 6.74
C LEU A 53 -6.16 1.78 7.67
N ARG A 54 -6.92 2.09 8.74
CA ARG A 54 -7.46 1.03 9.62
C ARG A 54 -8.37 0.08 8.86
N LYS A 55 -9.24 0.60 7.96
CA LYS A 55 -10.08 -0.24 7.10
C LYS A 55 -9.23 -1.15 6.21
N HIS A 56 -8.16 -0.62 5.61
CA HIS A 56 -7.23 -1.41 4.81
C HIS A 56 -6.52 -2.49 5.63
N LEU A 57 -5.97 -2.16 6.80
CA LEU A 57 -5.27 -3.12 7.66
C LEU A 57 -6.18 -4.26 8.14
N LYS A 58 -7.45 -3.95 8.47
CA LYS A 58 -8.46 -4.98 8.77
C LYS A 58 -8.72 -5.89 7.57
N PHE A 59 -8.90 -5.33 6.38
CA PHE A 59 -9.05 -6.10 5.14
C PHE A 59 -7.87 -7.03 4.87
N ARG A 60 -6.63 -6.55 5.08
CA ARG A 60 -5.43 -7.39 4.94
C ARG A 60 -5.45 -8.60 5.87
N LYS A 61 -5.79 -8.37 7.13
CA LYS A 61 -5.90 -9.40 8.17
C LYS A 61 -6.99 -10.42 7.83
N GLU A 62 -8.19 -9.95 7.49
CA GLU A 62 -9.33 -10.81 7.13
C GLU A 62 -9.08 -11.66 5.89
N ARG A 63 -8.23 -11.20 4.97
CA ARG A 63 -7.87 -11.92 3.74
C ARG A 63 -6.51 -12.63 3.80
N HIS A 64 -5.87 -12.67 4.98
CA HIS A 64 -4.57 -13.30 5.17
C HIS A 64 -3.48 -12.81 4.19
N LEU A 65 -3.52 -11.53 3.81
CA LEU A 65 -2.61 -10.96 2.78
C LEU A 65 -1.16 -10.82 3.24
N ASP A 66 -0.93 -10.97 4.54
CA ASP A 66 0.40 -10.88 5.16
C ASP A 66 1.02 -12.27 5.39
N GLU A 67 0.23 -13.33 5.19
CA GLU A 67 0.60 -14.73 5.36
C GLU A 67 0.83 -15.38 3.99
N ASP A 68 -0.12 -16.19 3.52
CA ASP A 68 -0.10 -16.94 2.26
C ASP A 68 -1.01 -16.34 1.18
N ALA A 69 -1.68 -15.21 1.49
CA ALA A 69 -2.69 -14.59 0.65
C ALA A 69 -3.83 -15.54 0.24
N ARG A 70 -4.13 -16.57 1.04
CA ARG A 70 -5.19 -17.55 0.77
C ARG A 70 -6.58 -16.92 0.67
N GLY A 71 -6.78 -15.74 1.25
CA GLY A 71 -8.02 -14.97 1.11
C GLY A 71 -8.20 -14.29 -0.24
N LEU A 72 -7.22 -14.38 -1.15
CA LEU A 72 -7.39 -13.99 -2.55
C LEU A 72 -8.02 -15.16 -3.33
N GLN A 73 -9.26 -14.98 -3.75
CA GLN A 73 -9.94 -15.96 -4.59
C GLN A 73 -9.30 -15.99 -5.97
N ARG A 74 -8.89 -17.19 -6.41
CA ARG A 74 -8.49 -17.44 -7.80
C ARG A 74 -9.71 -17.91 -8.59
N SER A 75 -9.94 -17.34 -9.76
CA SER A 75 -11.01 -17.75 -10.67
C SER A 75 -10.39 -18.19 -11.99
N ALA A 76 -10.67 -19.43 -12.40
CA ALA A 76 -10.24 -19.95 -13.70
C ALA A 76 -10.83 -19.10 -14.84
N VAL A 77 -12.08 -18.67 -14.70
CA VAL A 77 -12.76 -17.78 -15.66
C VAL A 77 -12.03 -16.44 -15.76
N ALA A 78 -11.65 -15.82 -14.63
CA ALA A 78 -10.91 -14.56 -14.67
C ALA A 78 -9.51 -14.73 -15.29
N ALA A 79 -8.84 -15.85 -15.01
CA ALA A 79 -7.54 -16.14 -15.59
C ALA A 79 -7.60 -16.34 -17.12
N GLU A 80 -8.70 -16.88 -17.64
CA GLU A 80 -8.89 -17.12 -19.07
C GLU A 80 -9.36 -15.85 -19.81
N TYR A 81 -10.31 -15.10 -19.25
CA TYR A 81 -11.01 -14.02 -19.96
C TYR A 81 -10.62 -12.61 -19.53
N ALA A 82 -9.92 -12.45 -18.41
CA ALA A 82 -9.42 -11.16 -17.92
C ALA A 82 -7.99 -11.28 -17.38
N PRO A 83 -7.02 -11.74 -18.21
CA PRO A 83 -5.67 -11.98 -17.74
C PRO A 83 -4.93 -10.67 -17.46
N ILE A 84 -4.43 -10.54 -16.22
CA ILE A 84 -3.47 -9.51 -15.82
C ILE A 84 -2.10 -10.18 -15.65
N SER A 85 -1.09 -9.68 -16.36
CA SER A 85 0.26 -10.24 -16.35
C SER A 85 1.29 -9.25 -15.81
N ILE A 86 2.21 -9.72 -14.96
CA ILE A 86 3.38 -8.95 -14.51
C ILE A 86 4.58 -9.40 -15.34
N VAL A 87 5.07 -8.54 -16.22
CA VAL A 87 6.16 -8.88 -17.17
C VAL A 87 7.54 -8.79 -16.49
N GLY A 88 7.69 -7.86 -15.55
CA GLY A 88 8.95 -7.65 -14.83
C GLY A 88 9.29 -6.17 -14.66
N PRO A 89 10.53 -5.84 -14.25
CA PRO A 89 10.98 -4.47 -14.08
C PRO A 89 11.00 -3.69 -15.40
N ASN A 90 10.63 -2.41 -15.37
CA ASN A 90 10.68 -1.53 -16.56
C ASN A 90 12.12 -1.28 -17.07
N ARG A 91 13.13 -1.49 -16.21
CA ARG A 91 14.55 -1.38 -16.55
C ARG A 91 15.40 -2.22 -15.60
N LYS A 92 16.64 -2.50 -15.97
CA LYS A 92 17.61 -3.20 -15.10
C LYS A 92 17.80 -2.41 -13.80
N GLY A 93 17.52 -3.04 -12.66
CA GLY A 93 17.56 -2.40 -11.34
C GLY A 93 16.45 -1.38 -11.07
N GLY A 94 15.37 -1.38 -11.86
CA GLY A 94 14.24 -0.47 -11.66
C GLY A 94 13.37 -0.82 -10.46
N ASP A 95 12.69 0.19 -9.93
CA ASP A 95 11.73 0.15 -8.82
C ASP A 95 10.26 0.08 -9.29
N ARG A 96 10.04 -0.04 -10.60
CA ARG A 96 8.72 -0.08 -11.25
C ARG A 96 8.55 -1.37 -12.02
N LEU A 97 7.36 -1.97 -11.89
CA LEU A 97 6.94 -3.16 -12.63
C LEU A 97 6.06 -2.77 -13.82
N ILE A 98 6.20 -3.53 -14.91
CA ILE A 98 5.28 -3.48 -16.04
C ILE A 98 4.16 -4.48 -15.76
N VAL A 99 2.93 -3.97 -15.68
CA VAL A 99 1.69 -4.75 -15.58
C VAL A 99 0.95 -4.56 -16.91
N VAL A 100 0.61 -5.67 -17.56
CA VAL A 100 -0.16 -5.69 -18.81
C VAL A 100 -1.55 -6.24 -18.51
N ASP A 101 -2.55 -5.42 -18.81
CA ASP A 101 -3.97 -5.79 -18.78
C ASP A 101 -4.46 -5.93 -20.22
N GLN A 102 -4.98 -7.11 -20.59
CA GLN A 102 -5.42 -7.41 -21.95
C GLN A 102 -6.94 -7.19 -22.06
N CYS A 103 -7.36 -5.93 -22.05
CA CYS A 103 -8.77 -5.54 -22.03
C CYS A 103 -9.54 -5.78 -23.34
N GLY A 104 -8.92 -6.38 -24.37
CA GLY A 104 -9.57 -6.64 -25.66
C GLY A 104 -8.64 -7.28 -26.70
N LYS A 105 -9.25 -7.79 -27.77
CA LYS A 105 -8.63 -8.07 -29.07
C LYS A 105 -9.05 -7.01 -30.06
#